data_AF-A0A4Q2S0W3-F1
#
_entry.id   AF-A0A4Q2S0W3-F1
#
_cell.length_a   1.000
_cell.length_b   1.000
_cell.length_c   1.000
_cell.angle_alpha   90.00
_cell.angle_beta   90.00
_cell.angle_gamma   90.00
#
_symmetry.space_group_name_H-M   'P 1'
#
loop_
_entity.id
_entity.type
_entity.pdbx_description
1 polymer ?
#
loop_
_entity_poly.entity_id
_entity_poly.type
_entity_poly.pdbx_seq_one_letter_code
_entity_poly.pdbx_strand_id
1 'polypeptide(L)'
;MPDIASLEGEPGYDVTWPWTAGEPLTPGLTCVFRVRNEARNLPWVLPPIFSAVQHVLLVDNGSDDGTADVARRVAEECGAADRLTVLDYPHQVARAGGEHLATPATSVHSLTHFYNWCFSHVRTTYSMKWDGDMVLSPEGAGILRDLAWQLQSTRAIVAMPRHPLTVVDESTGWLDLSLRFLEPWVYPMGPDFTFVKAFDWELREFPPGVERIVLQQGLVLEVKWLDADEYAHWRRDGVDFTNTRLYRKLREFEVDEAIRNGDPEALGGLVKVTAPEGVHIIDHVSRDWLWRQPRPLVQHSLPASLKERVRP
;
A
#
# COMPACT_ATOMS: atom_id res chain seq x y z
N MET A 1 22.47 -21.81 -5.37
CA MET A 1 21.20 -22.40 -4.88
C MET A 1 20.32 -21.24 -4.46
N PRO A 2 19.00 -21.29 -4.73
CA PRO A 2 18.10 -20.24 -4.28
C PRO A 2 18.04 -20.19 -2.75
N ASP A 3 17.74 -19.02 -2.20
CA ASP A 3 17.49 -18.85 -0.76
C ASP A 3 16.16 -19.50 -0.36
N ILE A 4 15.14 -19.38 -1.23
CA ILE A 4 13.84 -20.04 -1.07
C ILE A 4 13.46 -20.66 -2.41
N ALA A 5 13.57 -21.98 -2.52
CA ALA A 5 13.05 -22.70 -3.67
C ALA A 5 11.52 -22.71 -3.64
N SER A 6 10.91 -22.49 -4.80
CA SER A 6 9.48 -22.65 -5.00
C SER A 6 9.05 -24.11 -4.78
N LEU A 7 7.96 -24.32 -4.06
CA LEU A 7 7.43 -25.65 -3.78
C LEU A 7 7.02 -26.40 -5.06
N GLU A 8 6.55 -25.64 -6.04
CA GLU A 8 6.10 -26.12 -7.35
C GLU A 8 7.26 -26.49 -8.28
N GLY A 9 8.51 -26.20 -7.87
CA GLY A 9 9.70 -26.52 -8.64
C GLY A 9 9.83 -25.66 -9.90
N GLU A 10 9.47 -24.39 -9.81
CA GLU A 10 9.51 -23.41 -10.89
C GLU A 10 10.67 -22.41 -10.68
N PRO A 11 11.84 -22.62 -11.31
CA PRO A 11 13.05 -21.86 -10.97
C PRO A 11 12.96 -20.35 -11.25
N GLY A 12 12.06 -19.93 -12.14
CA GLY A 12 11.79 -18.51 -12.40
C GLY A 12 11.15 -17.77 -11.22
N TYR A 13 10.55 -18.52 -10.29
CA TYR A 13 9.91 -17.99 -9.09
C TYR A 13 10.63 -18.36 -7.81
N ASP A 14 11.84 -18.92 -7.90
CA ASP A 14 12.71 -19.09 -6.76
C ASP A 14 13.17 -17.71 -6.25
N VAL A 15 13.27 -17.57 -4.93
CA VAL A 15 13.79 -16.35 -4.30
C VAL A 15 15.30 -16.46 -4.18
N THR A 16 16.02 -15.52 -4.78
CA THR A 16 17.46 -15.33 -4.58
C THR A 16 17.72 -13.88 -4.22
N TRP A 17 18.20 -13.65 -2.99
CA TRP A 17 18.45 -12.32 -2.50
C TRP A 17 19.76 -11.75 -3.05
N PRO A 18 19.84 -10.43 -3.31
CA PRO A 18 21.05 -9.81 -3.83
C PRO A 18 22.26 -10.00 -2.91
N TRP A 19 22.07 -9.96 -1.58
CA TRP A 19 23.17 -10.18 -0.63
C TRP A 19 23.70 -11.61 -0.62
N THR A 20 22.86 -12.62 -0.89
CA THR A 20 23.31 -14.02 -1.03
C THR A 20 24.02 -14.23 -2.37
N ALA A 21 23.54 -13.58 -3.43
CA ALA A 21 24.15 -13.59 -4.75
C ALA A 21 25.50 -12.85 -4.82
N GLY A 22 25.89 -12.13 -3.77
CA GLY A 22 27.10 -11.29 -3.74
C GLY A 22 26.96 -10.01 -4.57
N GLU A 23 25.73 -9.60 -4.90
CA GLU A 23 25.44 -8.39 -5.64
C GLU A 23 25.42 -7.18 -4.68
N PRO A 24 26.25 -6.15 -4.91
CA PRO A 24 26.25 -4.97 -4.06
C PRO A 24 24.94 -4.16 -4.25
N LEU A 25 24.34 -3.73 -3.15
CA LEU A 25 23.19 -2.84 -3.18
C LEU A 25 23.63 -1.40 -3.44
N THR A 26 22.90 -0.70 -4.31
CA THR A 26 23.12 0.73 -4.56
C THR A 26 22.40 1.58 -3.51
N PRO A 27 23.01 2.65 -2.98
CA PRO A 27 22.31 3.55 -2.07
C PRO A 27 21.02 4.11 -2.69
N GLY A 28 19.90 4.04 -1.97
CA GLY A 28 18.63 4.61 -2.42
C GLY A 28 17.42 3.80 -2.00
N LEU A 29 16.28 4.12 -2.61
CA LEU A 29 14.98 3.55 -2.33
C LEU A 29 14.34 3.00 -3.62
N THR A 30 13.90 1.75 -3.58
CA THR A 30 13.03 1.16 -4.61
C THR A 30 11.61 1.06 -4.08
N CYS A 31 10.65 1.65 -4.78
CA CYS A 31 9.23 1.43 -4.51
C CYS A 31 8.77 0.16 -5.22
N VAL A 32 8.18 -0.77 -4.49
CA VAL A 32 7.71 -2.06 -4.99
C VAL A 32 6.19 -2.09 -4.92
N PHE A 33 5.58 -2.07 -6.10
CA PHE A 33 4.17 -2.28 -6.32
C PHE A 33 3.93 -3.76 -6.55
N ARG A 34 2.91 -4.30 -5.89
CA ARG A 34 2.36 -5.61 -6.23
C ARG A 34 0.87 -5.41 -6.45
N VAL A 35 0.46 -5.45 -7.71
CA VAL A 35 -0.80 -4.90 -8.18
C VAL A 35 -1.56 -5.92 -9.00
N ARG A 36 -2.88 -5.80 -8.98
CA ARG A 36 -3.77 -6.49 -9.89
C ARG A 36 -4.94 -5.57 -10.20
N ASN A 37 -5.17 -5.29 -11.47
CA ASN A 37 -6.26 -4.46 -11.95
C ASN A 37 -6.27 -3.03 -11.35
N GLU A 38 -5.13 -2.35 -11.45
CA GLU A 38 -4.91 -1.01 -10.92
C GLU A 38 -4.80 0.07 -12.01
N ALA A 39 -5.14 -0.24 -13.26
CA ALA A 39 -4.98 0.67 -14.40
C ALA A 39 -5.65 2.03 -14.17
N ARG A 40 -6.79 2.04 -13.45
CA ARG A 40 -7.50 3.27 -13.08
C ARG A 40 -6.69 4.16 -12.15
N ASN A 41 -5.99 3.60 -11.17
CA ASN A 41 -5.35 4.34 -10.09
C ASN A 41 -3.94 4.83 -10.45
N LEU A 42 -3.20 4.05 -11.26
CA LEU A 42 -1.80 4.32 -11.60
C LEU A 42 -1.49 5.75 -12.10
N PRO A 43 -2.36 6.42 -12.89
CA PRO A 43 -2.13 7.81 -13.30
C PRO A 43 -2.00 8.82 -12.14
N TRP A 44 -2.63 8.57 -10.99
CA TRP A 44 -2.45 9.41 -9.79
C TRP A 44 -1.34 8.91 -8.89
N VAL A 45 -1.11 7.59 -8.87
CA VAL A 45 -0.21 6.93 -7.92
C VAL A 45 1.25 7.00 -8.34
N LEU A 46 1.57 6.73 -9.61
CA LEU A 46 2.95 6.61 -10.07
C LEU A 46 3.71 7.94 -10.17
N PRO A 47 3.16 9.05 -10.69
CA PRO A 47 3.92 10.29 -10.85
C PRO A 47 4.60 10.81 -9.57
N PRO A 48 3.91 10.92 -8.41
CA PRO A 48 4.57 11.38 -7.19
C PRO A 48 5.63 10.37 -6.70
N ILE A 49 5.45 9.07 -6.95
CA ILE A 49 6.42 8.05 -6.58
C ILE A 49 7.69 8.16 -7.43
N PHE A 50 7.57 8.34 -8.75
CA PHE A 50 8.73 8.60 -9.62
C PHE A 50 9.52 9.84 -9.22
N SER A 51 8.87 10.83 -8.60
CA SER A 51 9.56 12.01 -8.06
C SER A 51 10.25 11.79 -6.70
N ALA A 52 9.92 10.68 -6.01
CA ALA A 52 10.33 10.41 -4.63
C ALA A 52 11.46 9.38 -4.50
N VAL A 53 11.47 8.34 -5.34
CA VAL A 53 12.34 7.16 -5.15
C VAL A 53 13.40 7.05 -6.25
N GLN A 54 14.37 6.14 -6.16
CA GLN A 54 15.37 5.95 -7.24
C GLN A 54 14.84 5.01 -8.32
N HIS A 55 14.10 3.97 -7.93
CA HIS A 55 13.58 2.96 -8.84
C HIS A 55 12.14 2.57 -8.49
N VAL A 56 11.36 2.19 -9.49
CA VAL A 56 10.02 1.62 -9.31
C VAL A 56 10.04 0.22 -9.89
N LEU A 57 9.69 -0.75 -9.05
CA LEU A 57 9.41 -2.12 -9.45
C LEU A 57 7.89 -2.33 -9.37
N LEU A 58 7.26 -2.67 -10.48
CA LEU A 58 5.86 -3.03 -10.53
C LEU A 58 5.73 -4.50 -10.91
N VAL A 59 5.15 -5.27 -10.01
CA VAL A 59 4.82 -6.67 -10.24
C VAL A 59 3.32 -6.77 -10.53
N ASP A 60 2.99 -7.13 -11.77
CA ASP A 60 1.63 -7.36 -12.23
C ASP A 60 1.21 -8.81 -11.89
N ASN A 61 0.23 -8.96 -10.99
CA ASN A 61 -0.29 -10.25 -10.58
C ASN A 61 -1.52 -10.67 -11.40
N GLY A 62 -1.31 -10.79 -12.71
CA GLY A 62 -2.33 -11.30 -13.64
C GLY A 62 -3.49 -10.32 -13.84
N SER A 63 -3.17 -9.04 -14.10
CA SER A 63 -4.17 -8.05 -14.47
C SER A 63 -4.78 -8.30 -15.85
N ASP A 64 -6.03 -7.89 -16.03
CA ASP A 64 -6.78 -7.97 -17.29
C ASP A 64 -7.29 -6.60 -17.79
N ASP A 65 -6.94 -5.52 -17.08
CA ASP A 65 -7.36 -4.15 -17.39
C ASP A 65 -6.27 -3.29 -18.06
N GLY A 66 -5.13 -3.90 -18.42
CA GLY A 66 -3.97 -3.21 -19.01
C GLY A 66 -3.08 -2.49 -18.00
N THR A 67 -3.14 -2.83 -16.71
CA THR A 67 -2.30 -2.25 -15.64
C THR A 67 -0.84 -2.07 -16.03
N ALA A 68 -0.17 -3.11 -16.54
CA ALA A 68 1.23 -3.04 -16.97
C ALA A 68 1.48 -1.99 -18.07
N ASP A 69 0.59 -1.87 -19.05
CA ASP A 69 0.71 -0.91 -20.15
C ASP A 69 0.46 0.53 -19.68
N VAL A 70 -0.49 0.72 -18.77
CA VAL A 70 -0.69 2.02 -18.11
C VAL A 70 0.56 2.43 -17.33
N ALA A 71 1.17 1.51 -16.58
CA ALA A 71 2.39 1.81 -15.83
C ALA A 71 3.53 2.30 -16.74
N ARG A 72 3.76 1.60 -17.86
CA ARG A 72 4.79 1.98 -18.85
C ARG A 72 4.52 3.35 -19.46
N ARG A 73 3.27 3.59 -19.90
CA ARG A 73 2.86 4.89 -20.45
C ARG A 73 3.07 6.03 -19.45
N VAL A 74 2.63 5.86 -18.20
CA VAL A 74 2.81 6.90 -17.16
C VAL A 74 4.28 7.14 -16.86
N ALA A 75 5.13 6.10 -16.89
CA ALA A 75 6.58 6.28 -16.73
C ALA A 75 7.20 7.07 -17.89
N GLU A 76 6.79 6.81 -19.13
CA GLU A 76 7.22 7.59 -20.30
C GLU A 76 6.81 9.06 -20.19
N GLU A 77 5.54 9.32 -19.85
CA GLU A 77 5.00 10.67 -19.63
C GLU A 77 5.75 11.41 -18.51
N CYS A 78 6.19 10.69 -17.46
CA CYS A 78 7.02 11.22 -16.39
C CYS A 78 8.51 11.37 -16.74
N GLY A 79 8.95 10.89 -17.91
CA GLY A 79 10.38 10.83 -18.27
C GLY A 79 11.19 9.91 -17.36
N ALA A 80 10.57 8.86 -16.81
CA ALA A 80 11.14 7.93 -15.83
C ALA A 80 11.13 6.46 -16.32
N ALA A 81 10.99 6.24 -17.62
CA ALA A 81 10.92 4.90 -18.21
C ALA A 81 12.17 4.04 -17.90
N ASP A 82 13.35 4.65 -17.80
CA ASP A 82 14.61 3.99 -17.43
C ASP A 82 14.66 3.53 -15.96
N ARG A 83 13.74 4.04 -15.14
CA ARG A 83 13.64 3.77 -13.69
C ARG A 83 12.44 2.89 -13.34
N LEU A 84 11.71 2.39 -14.34
CA LEU A 84 10.61 1.45 -14.17
C LEU A 84 11.06 0.05 -14.59
N THR A 85 10.80 -0.94 -13.72
CA THR A 85 10.81 -2.35 -14.10
C THR A 85 9.42 -2.92 -13.90
N VAL A 86 8.88 -3.58 -14.91
CA VAL A 86 7.61 -4.30 -14.84
C VAL A 86 7.89 -5.79 -14.96
N LEU A 87 7.41 -6.57 -13.99
CA LEU A 87 7.50 -8.03 -13.98
C LEU A 87 6.10 -8.64 -13.89
N ASP A 88 5.93 -9.81 -14.49
CA ASP A 88 4.69 -10.57 -14.41
C ASP A 88 4.79 -11.65 -13.34
N TYR A 89 3.72 -11.83 -12.56
CA TYR A 89 3.55 -12.94 -11.63
C TYR A 89 2.22 -13.63 -11.92
N PRO A 90 2.20 -14.68 -12.76
CA PRO A 90 0.98 -15.27 -13.30
C PRO A 90 0.29 -16.27 -12.35
N HIS A 91 0.79 -16.46 -11.13
CA HIS A 91 0.18 -17.37 -10.16
C HIS A 91 -0.90 -16.67 -9.34
N GLN A 92 -1.99 -17.38 -9.09
CA GLN A 92 -3.00 -16.92 -8.15
C GLN A 92 -2.41 -16.92 -6.74
N VAL A 93 -2.32 -15.75 -6.12
CA VAL A 93 -1.82 -15.58 -4.76
C VAL A 93 -2.96 -15.70 -3.75
N ALA A 94 -2.75 -16.45 -2.68
CA ALA A 94 -3.68 -16.63 -1.59
C ALA A 94 -3.99 -15.30 -0.88
N ARG A 95 -5.27 -15.05 -0.60
CA ARG A 95 -5.72 -13.87 0.13
C ARG A 95 -5.38 -13.96 1.62
N ALA A 96 -5.27 -12.80 2.27
CA ALA A 96 -5.16 -12.74 3.73
C ALA A 96 -6.34 -13.47 4.41
N GLY A 97 -6.07 -14.15 5.53
CA GLY A 97 -7.01 -14.98 6.27
C GLY A 97 -6.81 -16.48 6.02
N GLY A 98 -7.92 -17.23 5.89
CA GLY A 98 -7.90 -18.69 5.81
C GLY A 98 -7.12 -19.25 4.61
N GLU A 99 -7.20 -18.61 3.44
CA GLU A 99 -6.41 -18.99 2.26
C GLU A 99 -4.91 -18.88 2.54
N HIS A 100 -4.48 -17.74 3.10
CA HIS A 100 -3.10 -17.54 3.52
C HIS A 100 -2.69 -18.65 4.49
N LEU A 101 -3.43 -18.85 5.59
CA LEU A 101 -3.09 -19.84 6.62
C LEU A 101 -2.91 -21.25 6.04
N ALA A 102 -3.76 -21.65 5.10
CA ALA A 102 -3.72 -22.97 4.47
C ALA A 102 -2.59 -23.14 3.44
N THR A 103 -2.07 -22.05 2.88
CA THR A 103 -1.08 -22.10 1.79
C THR A 103 0.35 -22.19 2.34
N PRO A 104 1.16 -23.21 1.97
CA PRO A 104 2.53 -23.37 2.44
C PRO A 104 3.41 -22.15 2.13
N ALA A 105 4.28 -21.75 3.05
CA ALA A 105 5.06 -20.51 2.94
C ALA A 105 5.91 -20.40 1.67
N THR A 106 6.39 -21.53 1.13
CA THR A 106 7.29 -21.65 -0.02
C THR A 106 6.58 -21.94 -1.34
N SER A 107 5.24 -22.01 -1.34
CA SER A 107 4.45 -22.15 -2.57
C SER A 107 4.43 -20.83 -3.35
N VAL A 108 4.47 -20.88 -4.67
CA VAL A 108 4.24 -19.69 -5.53
C VAL A 108 2.85 -19.07 -5.31
N HIS A 109 1.91 -19.81 -4.73
CA HIS A 109 0.59 -19.31 -4.36
C HIS A 109 0.58 -18.59 -2.99
N SER A 110 1.68 -18.66 -2.22
CA SER A 110 1.79 -18.04 -0.91
C SER A 110 1.99 -16.54 -1.01
N LEU A 111 1.20 -15.78 -0.25
CA LEU A 111 1.41 -14.34 -0.09
C LEU A 111 2.82 -14.00 0.43
N THR A 112 3.36 -14.83 1.34
CA THR A 112 4.73 -14.67 1.85
C THR A 112 5.77 -14.92 0.77
N HIS A 113 5.60 -15.96 -0.04
CA HIS A 113 6.54 -16.27 -1.14
C HIS A 113 6.50 -15.19 -2.20
N PHE A 114 5.30 -14.82 -2.64
CA PHE A 114 5.07 -13.76 -3.62
C PHE A 114 5.77 -12.47 -3.22
N TYR A 115 5.64 -12.06 -1.97
CA TYR A 115 6.32 -10.87 -1.47
C TYR A 115 7.84 -11.04 -1.45
N ASN A 116 8.36 -12.13 -0.90
CA ASN A 116 9.81 -12.35 -0.91
C ASN A 116 10.38 -12.37 -2.33
N TRP A 117 9.67 -12.98 -3.29
CA TRP A 117 10.04 -12.95 -4.70
C TRP A 117 10.06 -11.53 -5.25
N CYS A 118 8.98 -10.75 -5.07
CA CYS A 118 8.92 -9.35 -5.51
C CYS A 118 10.10 -8.53 -4.97
N PHE A 119 10.37 -8.63 -3.66
CA PHE A 119 11.43 -7.84 -3.02
C PHE A 119 12.83 -8.36 -3.33
N SER A 120 13.00 -9.60 -3.78
CA SER A 120 14.30 -10.14 -4.20
C SER A 120 14.86 -9.46 -5.45
N HIS A 121 14.02 -8.78 -6.23
CA HIS A 121 14.44 -7.98 -7.39
C HIS A 121 14.93 -6.56 -7.03
N VAL A 122 14.77 -6.13 -5.78
CA VAL A 122 15.26 -4.82 -5.35
C VAL A 122 16.78 -4.79 -5.35
N ARG A 123 17.37 -3.71 -5.87
CA ARG A 123 18.82 -3.49 -5.92
C ARG A 123 19.30 -2.29 -5.13
N THR A 124 18.39 -1.59 -4.47
CA THR A 124 18.72 -0.47 -3.59
C THR A 124 18.90 -0.92 -2.14
N THR A 125 19.57 -0.10 -1.32
CA THR A 125 19.76 -0.36 0.12
C THR A 125 18.46 -0.33 0.92
N TYR A 126 17.40 0.29 0.39
CA TYR A 126 16.07 0.29 0.99
C TYR A 126 14.99 -0.14 0.00
N SER A 127 13.91 -0.71 0.53
CA SER A 127 12.71 -1.02 -0.23
C SER A 127 11.48 -0.38 0.42
N MET A 128 10.51 0.00 -0.41
CA MET A 128 9.24 0.58 0.01
C MET A 128 8.11 -0.28 -0.55
N LYS A 129 7.34 -0.93 0.33
CA LYS A 129 6.07 -1.56 -0.06
C LYS A 129 5.08 -0.44 -0.41
N TRP A 130 4.36 -0.58 -1.52
CA TRP A 130 3.31 0.35 -1.89
C TRP A 130 2.17 -0.38 -2.60
N ASP A 131 0.96 0.11 -2.39
CA ASP A 131 -0.28 -0.46 -2.90
C ASP A 131 -0.76 0.39 -4.08
N GLY A 132 -1.49 -0.22 -5.02
CA GLY A 132 -1.88 0.41 -6.29
C GLY A 132 -2.91 1.52 -6.15
N ASP A 133 -3.52 1.65 -4.98
CA ASP A 133 -4.53 2.63 -4.61
C ASP A 133 -3.99 3.76 -3.71
N MET A 134 -2.70 3.75 -3.39
CA MET A 134 -2.09 4.75 -2.50
C MET A 134 -1.48 5.93 -3.26
N VAL A 135 -2.07 7.12 -3.09
CA VAL A 135 -1.58 8.37 -3.70
C VAL A 135 -0.75 9.15 -2.69
N LEU A 136 0.52 9.42 -3.05
CA LEU A 136 1.43 10.23 -2.26
C LEU A 136 1.25 11.72 -2.58
N SER A 137 1.15 12.56 -1.55
CA SER A 137 1.08 14.02 -1.74
C SER A 137 2.42 14.59 -2.21
N PRO A 138 2.45 15.78 -2.85
CA PRO A 138 3.70 16.43 -3.23
C PRO A 138 4.66 16.67 -2.05
N GLU A 139 4.12 16.99 -0.87
CA GLU A 139 4.90 17.11 0.36
C GLU A 139 5.50 15.76 0.77
N GLY A 140 4.72 14.68 0.69
CA GLY A 140 5.19 13.32 0.97
C GLY A 140 6.31 12.88 0.03
N ALA A 141 6.18 13.21 -1.27
CA ALA A 141 7.21 12.94 -2.27
C ALA A 141 8.53 13.68 -1.97
N GLY A 142 8.45 14.96 -1.59
CA GLY A 142 9.61 15.74 -1.16
C GLY A 142 10.29 15.13 0.06
N ILE A 143 9.53 14.78 1.10
CA ILE A 143 10.06 14.16 2.32
C ILE A 143 10.72 12.82 2.03
N LEU A 144 10.08 11.94 1.24
CA LEU A 144 10.66 10.63 0.91
C LEU A 144 11.94 10.75 0.10
N ARG A 145 12.01 11.68 -0.85
CA ARG A 145 13.22 11.95 -1.61
C ARG A 145 14.39 12.37 -0.71
N ASP A 146 14.13 13.28 0.22
CA ASP A 146 15.16 13.77 1.15
C ASP A 146 15.57 12.68 2.16
N LEU A 147 14.60 11.88 2.61
CA LEU A 147 14.82 10.77 3.53
C LEU A 147 15.66 9.65 2.89
N ALA A 148 15.47 9.35 1.59
CA ALA A 148 16.25 8.34 0.89
C ALA A 148 17.77 8.59 0.96
N TRP A 149 18.20 9.85 1.01
CA TRP A 149 19.60 10.23 1.24
C TRP A 149 20.05 9.99 2.69
N GLN A 150 19.22 10.37 3.67
CA GLN A 150 19.55 10.23 5.09
C GLN A 150 19.58 8.77 5.55
N LEU A 151 18.73 7.93 4.97
CA LEU A 151 18.64 6.50 5.30
C LEU A 151 19.92 5.73 4.97
N GLN A 152 20.80 6.25 4.10
CA GLN A 152 22.05 5.56 3.72
C GLN A 152 22.98 5.29 4.91
N SER A 153 22.96 6.16 5.92
CA SER A 153 23.82 6.05 7.12
C SER A 153 23.12 5.44 8.33
N THR A 154 21.82 5.11 8.21
CA THR A 154 20.97 4.72 9.34
C THR A 154 20.31 3.38 9.05
N ARG A 155 19.99 2.64 10.11
CA ARG A 155 19.14 1.44 10.02
C ARG A 155 17.78 1.78 10.63
N ALA A 156 16.85 2.28 9.79
CA ALA A 156 15.54 2.75 10.25
C ALA A 156 14.38 2.11 9.46
N ILE A 157 13.25 1.90 10.12
CA ILE A 157 11.97 1.59 9.47
C ILE A 157 11.13 2.86 9.44
N VAL A 158 10.58 3.19 8.28
CA VAL A 158 9.73 4.37 8.12
C VAL A 158 8.27 3.95 8.03
N ALA A 159 7.46 4.50 8.92
CA ALA A 159 6.02 4.31 8.94
C ALA A 159 5.30 5.59 8.51
N MET A 160 4.27 5.45 7.67
CA MET A 160 3.52 6.57 7.11
C MET A 160 2.03 6.39 7.41
N PRO A 161 1.38 7.38 8.04
CA PRO A 161 -0.07 7.40 8.17
C PRO A 161 -0.73 7.58 6.80
N ARG A 162 -1.74 6.76 6.51
CA ARG A 162 -2.61 6.92 5.34
C ARG A 162 -4.04 7.27 5.73
N HIS A 163 -4.73 7.97 4.85
CA HIS A 163 -6.11 8.43 5.03
C HIS A 163 -6.98 7.94 3.87
N PRO A 164 -8.01 7.12 4.13
CA PRO A 164 -8.91 6.68 3.07
C PRO A 164 -9.70 7.85 2.47
N LEU A 165 -9.81 7.87 1.14
CA LEU A 165 -10.67 8.75 0.36
C LEU A 165 -11.64 7.89 -0.45
N THR A 166 -12.91 7.88 -0.06
CA THR A 166 -13.97 7.27 -0.87
C THR A 166 -14.40 8.26 -1.94
N VAL A 167 -14.08 7.96 -3.20
CA VAL A 167 -14.46 8.75 -4.38
C VAL A 167 -15.89 8.39 -4.79
N VAL A 168 -16.77 9.39 -4.79
CA VAL A 168 -18.18 9.25 -5.19
C VAL A 168 -18.32 9.51 -6.69
N ASP A 169 -17.68 10.57 -7.17
CA ASP A 169 -17.61 10.99 -8.57
C ASP A 169 -16.32 11.79 -8.80
N GLU A 170 -16.10 12.29 -10.01
CA GLU A 170 -14.88 13.05 -10.37
C GLU A 170 -14.63 14.27 -9.48
N SER A 171 -15.68 14.84 -8.88
CA SER A 171 -15.62 16.09 -8.11
C SER A 171 -15.83 15.90 -6.61
N THR A 172 -16.43 14.79 -6.18
CA THR A 172 -16.87 14.61 -4.79
C THR A 172 -16.27 13.35 -4.17
N GLY A 173 -15.80 13.49 -2.94
CA GLY A 173 -15.31 12.36 -2.14
C GLY A 173 -15.47 12.57 -0.64
N TRP A 174 -15.29 11.50 0.11
CA TRP A 174 -15.33 11.49 1.58
C TRP A 174 -14.00 11.01 2.13
N LEU A 175 -13.34 11.85 2.92
CA LEU A 175 -12.13 11.49 3.66
C LEU A 175 -12.51 10.89 5.02
N ASP A 176 -11.93 9.74 5.35
CA ASP A 176 -12.03 9.18 6.69
C ASP A 176 -10.86 9.64 7.58
N LEU A 177 -11.17 10.50 8.54
CA LEU A 177 -10.25 11.04 9.53
C LEU A 177 -10.53 10.50 10.94
N SER A 178 -11.24 9.37 11.04
CA SER A 178 -11.56 8.73 12.33
C SER A 178 -10.42 7.86 12.87
N LEU A 179 -9.53 7.37 12.00
CA LEU A 179 -8.47 6.44 12.35
C LEU A 179 -7.14 6.84 11.71
N ARG A 180 -6.08 6.82 12.53
CA ARG A 180 -4.70 6.96 12.05
C ARG A 180 -4.17 5.59 11.68
N PHE A 181 -4.28 5.20 10.41
CA PHE A 181 -3.71 3.95 9.92
C PHE A 181 -2.21 4.09 9.74
N LEU A 182 -1.44 3.61 10.71
CA LEU A 182 0.01 3.69 10.73
C LEU A 182 0.64 2.34 10.38
N GLU A 183 1.11 2.21 9.15
CA GLU A 183 1.83 1.03 8.68
C GLU A 183 3.29 1.37 8.37
N PRO A 184 4.23 0.44 8.62
CA PRO A 184 5.60 0.52 8.15
C PRO A 184 5.65 0.21 6.65
N TRP A 185 6.27 1.09 5.86
CA TRP A 185 6.31 0.93 4.40
C TRP A 185 7.73 0.79 3.88
N VAL A 186 8.68 1.52 4.49
CA VAL A 186 10.07 1.56 4.05
C VAL A 186 10.94 0.78 5.03
N TYR A 187 11.72 -0.15 4.48
CA TYR A 187 12.57 -1.07 5.22
C TYR A 187 13.97 -1.11 4.60
N PRO A 188 15.02 -1.26 5.42
CA PRO A 188 16.33 -1.60 4.89
C PRO A 188 16.26 -2.95 4.15
N MET A 189 17.05 -3.10 3.09
CA MET A 189 17.26 -4.39 2.45
C MET A 189 18.33 -5.17 3.23
N GLY A 190 18.02 -6.41 3.57
CA GLY A 190 18.91 -7.32 4.27
C GLY A 190 18.19 -8.54 4.85
N PRO A 191 18.95 -9.52 5.35
CA PRO A 191 18.40 -10.80 5.83
C PRO A 191 17.39 -10.63 6.99
N ASP A 192 17.54 -9.58 7.79
CA ASP A 192 16.68 -9.30 8.95
C ASP A 192 15.31 -8.68 8.59
N PHE A 193 15.07 -8.39 7.31
CA PHE A 193 13.90 -7.63 6.85
C PHE A 193 13.10 -8.36 5.76
N THR A 194 13.20 -9.69 5.73
CA THR A 194 12.42 -10.54 4.83
C THR A 194 10.98 -10.71 5.33
N PHE A 195 10.08 -11.17 4.46
CA PHE A 195 8.71 -11.46 4.84
C PHE A 195 8.63 -12.86 5.45
N VAL A 196 8.01 -12.94 6.61
CA VAL A 196 7.68 -14.19 7.29
C VAL A 196 6.18 -14.46 7.22
N LYS A 197 5.82 -15.73 7.34
CA LYS A 197 4.43 -16.17 7.36
C LYS A 197 3.86 -15.97 8.77
N ALA A 198 2.88 -15.08 8.93
CA ALA A 198 2.07 -15.01 10.14
C ALA A 198 0.76 -15.81 9.94
N PHE A 199 -0.17 -15.74 10.90
CA PHE A 199 -1.42 -16.52 10.84
C PHE A 199 -2.27 -16.11 9.64
N ASP A 200 -2.68 -14.85 9.58
CA ASP A 200 -3.65 -14.37 8.59
C ASP A 200 -2.99 -13.55 7.45
N TRP A 201 -1.71 -13.19 7.56
CA TRP A 201 -1.02 -12.38 6.55
C TRP A 201 0.51 -12.51 6.62
N GLU A 202 1.21 -11.91 5.67
CA GLU A 202 2.67 -11.77 5.60
C GLU A 202 3.19 -10.62 6.45
N LEU A 203 4.20 -10.85 7.27
CA LEU A 203 4.76 -9.83 8.17
C LEU A 203 6.22 -9.57 7.81
N ARG A 204 6.65 -8.29 7.84
CA ARG A 204 8.08 -7.97 7.99
C ARG A 204 8.40 -7.75 9.46
N GLU A 205 9.43 -8.44 9.90
CA GLU A 205 9.88 -8.35 11.28
C GLU A 205 10.47 -6.97 11.61
N PHE A 206 10.50 -6.68 12.92
CA PHE A 206 11.08 -5.48 13.49
C PHE A 206 12.25 -5.90 14.39
N PRO A 207 13.46 -6.02 13.83
CA PRO A 207 14.61 -6.42 14.62
C PRO A 207 14.89 -5.44 15.76
N PRO A 208 15.37 -5.91 16.92
CA PRO A 208 15.80 -5.02 18.01
C PRO A 208 16.88 -4.03 17.55
N GLY A 209 16.82 -2.81 18.08
CA GLY A 209 17.82 -1.76 17.79
C GLY A 209 17.65 -1.05 16.44
N VAL A 210 16.58 -1.34 15.69
CA VAL A 210 16.21 -0.60 14.49
C VAL A 210 15.43 0.65 14.88
N GLU A 211 15.83 1.81 14.37
CA GLU A 211 15.13 3.06 14.62
C GLU A 211 13.77 3.07 13.91
N ARG A 212 12.76 3.72 14.51
CA ARG A 212 11.46 3.90 13.89
C ARG A 212 11.20 5.37 13.63
N ILE A 213 11.12 5.72 12.36
CA ILE A 213 10.75 7.05 11.91
C ILE A 213 9.26 7.01 11.56
N VAL A 214 8.47 7.91 12.16
CA VAL A 214 7.05 8.03 11.86
C VAL A 214 6.82 9.37 11.18
N LEU A 215 6.42 9.34 9.90
CA LEU A 215 6.12 10.56 9.17
C LEU A 215 4.79 11.17 9.65
N GLN A 216 4.63 12.46 9.34
CA GLN A 216 3.42 13.23 9.66
C GLN A 216 2.18 12.73 8.88
N GLN A 217 1.00 13.10 9.37
CA GLN A 217 -0.28 12.78 8.72
C GLN A 217 -0.51 13.64 7.47
N GLY A 218 -1.38 13.17 6.57
CA GLY A 218 -1.72 13.89 5.33
C GLY A 218 -0.69 13.78 4.23
N LEU A 219 0.16 12.75 4.27
CA LEU A 219 1.12 12.46 3.20
C LEU A 219 0.61 11.42 2.21
N VAL A 220 -0.28 10.53 2.65
CA VAL A 220 -0.75 9.39 1.85
C VAL A 220 -2.28 9.33 1.88
N LEU A 221 -2.88 9.26 0.70
CA LEU A 221 -4.29 8.93 0.51
C LEU A 221 -4.39 7.47 0.05
N GLU A 222 -5.37 6.73 0.58
CA GLU A 222 -5.77 5.43 0.03
C GLU A 222 -7.10 5.64 -0.70
N VAL A 223 -7.12 5.45 -2.01
CA VAL A 223 -8.27 5.73 -2.87
C VAL A 223 -9.20 4.54 -2.88
N LYS A 224 -10.49 4.78 -2.63
CA LYS A 224 -11.56 3.79 -2.72
C LYS A 224 -12.64 4.29 -3.65
N TRP A 225 -13.08 3.48 -4.61
CA TRP A 225 -14.08 3.90 -5.58
C TRP A 225 -15.46 3.39 -5.19
N LEU A 226 -16.44 4.28 -5.05
CA LEU A 226 -17.81 3.90 -4.69
C LEU A 226 -18.53 3.13 -5.82
N ASP A 227 -18.10 3.31 -7.07
CA ASP A 227 -18.62 2.56 -8.21
C ASP A 227 -18.01 1.15 -8.36
N ALA A 228 -16.98 0.82 -7.57
CA ALA A 228 -16.39 -0.51 -7.50
C ALA A 228 -17.01 -1.31 -6.34
N ASP A 229 -17.34 -2.58 -6.58
CA ASP A 229 -17.82 -3.49 -5.53
C ASP A 229 -16.63 -4.14 -4.79
N GLU A 230 -15.83 -3.30 -4.12
CA GLU A 230 -14.64 -3.73 -3.33
C GLU A 230 -15.04 -4.79 -2.27
N TYR A 231 -16.27 -4.72 -1.77
CA TYR A 231 -16.77 -5.56 -0.68
C TYR A 231 -17.65 -6.73 -1.13
N ALA A 232 -17.76 -7.01 -2.44
CA ALA A 232 -18.63 -8.05 -2.99
C ALA A 232 -18.46 -9.41 -2.30
N HIS A 233 -17.20 -9.78 -2.07
CA HIS A 233 -16.80 -11.04 -1.44
C HIS A 233 -17.15 -11.08 0.06
N TRP A 234 -17.10 -9.94 0.75
CA TRP A 234 -17.50 -9.85 2.16
C TRP A 234 -19.03 -9.94 2.33
N ARG A 235 -19.79 -9.33 1.41
CA ARG A 235 -21.27 -9.35 1.44
C ARG A 235 -21.85 -10.73 1.15
N ARG A 236 -21.21 -11.51 0.26
CA ARG A 236 -21.71 -12.83 -0.18
C ARG A 236 -21.51 -13.94 0.85
N ASP A 237 -20.43 -13.90 1.60
CA ASP A 237 -20.06 -15.00 2.50
C ASP A 237 -20.58 -14.82 3.94
N GLY A 238 -21.43 -13.82 4.17
CA GLY A 238 -22.02 -13.57 5.49
C GLY A 238 -20.97 -13.31 6.57
N VAL A 239 -19.87 -12.65 6.20
CA VAL A 239 -18.72 -12.46 7.11
C VAL A 239 -19.18 -11.73 8.36
N ASP A 240 -19.05 -12.41 9.49
CA ASP A 240 -19.37 -11.87 10.80
C ASP A 240 -18.27 -10.89 11.25
N PHE A 241 -18.49 -9.59 10.98
CA PHE A 241 -17.60 -8.54 11.45
C PHE A 241 -17.61 -8.38 13.00
N THR A 242 -18.48 -9.08 13.73
CA THR A 242 -18.47 -9.03 15.21
C THR A 242 -17.34 -9.86 15.83
N ASN A 243 -16.73 -10.78 15.07
CA ASN A 243 -15.62 -11.62 15.52
C ASN A 243 -14.29 -11.38 14.80
N THR A 244 -14.20 -10.36 13.93
CA THR A 244 -12.97 -10.09 13.17
C THR A 244 -11.99 -9.21 13.95
N ARG A 245 -10.70 -9.58 13.93
CA ARG A 245 -9.60 -8.72 14.40
C ARG A 245 -9.31 -7.55 13.45
N LEU A 246 -10.03 -7.47 12.32
CA LEU A 246 -9.84 -6.49 11.25
C LEU A 246 -10.75 -5.26 11.41
N TYR A 247 -10.69 -4.58 12.56
CA TYR A 247 -11.48 -3.35 12.82
C TYR A 247 -11.41 -2.31 11.69
N ARG A 248 -10.24 -2.22 11.04
CA ARG A 248 -10.05 -1.39 9.84
C ARG A 248 -11.05 -1.75 8.74
N LYS A 249 -11.16 -3.04 8.39
CA LYS A 249 -12.04 -3.51 7.31
C LYS A 249 -13.51 -3.33 7.65
N LEU A 250 -13.88 -3.47 8.93
CA LEU A 250 -15.22 -3.10 9.39
C LEU A 250 -15.50 -1.60 9.18
N ARG A 251 -14.58 -0.72 9.58
CA ARG A 251 -14.75 0.73 9.38
C ARG A 251 -14.88 1.08 7.90
N GLU A 252 -14.01 0.53 7.05
CA GLU A 252 -14.07 0.73 5.60
C GLU A 252 -15.44 0.31 5.02
N PHE A 253 -16.00 -0.81 5.48
CA PHE A 253 -17.34 -1.28 5.11
C PHE A 253 -18.47 -0.37 5.61
N GLU A 254 -18.42 0.07 6.89
CA GLU A 254 -19.41 1.00 7.46
C GLU A 254 -19.43 2.33 6.70
N VAL A 255 -18.27 2.83 6.26
CA VAL A 255 -18.14 4.05 5.44
C VAL A 255 -18.80 3.87 4.08
N ASP A 256 -18.53 2.76 3.37
CA ASP A 256 -19.15 2.45 2.08
C ASP A 256 -20.69 2.41 2.20
N GLU A 257 -21.22 1.66 3.18
CA GLU A 257 -22.65 1.57 3.44
C GLU A 257 -23.29 2.92 3.78
N ALA A 258 -22.66 3.69 4.67
CA ALA A 258 -23.19 4.98 5.09
C ALA A 258 -23.27 5.97 3.91
N ILE A 259 -22.26 5.99 3.04
CA ILE A 259 -22.28 6.84 1.83
C ILE A 259 -23.38 6.37 0.86
N ARG A 260 -23.51 5.06 0.60
CA ARG A 260 -24.55 4.52 -0.31
C ARG A 260 -25.97 4.75 0.21
N ASN A 261 -26.16 4.68 1.52
CA ASN A 261 -27.45 4.90 2.17
C ASN A 261 -27.78 6.39 2.36
N GLY A 262 -26.86 7.30 2.01
CA GLY A 262 -27.07 8.75 2.09
C GLY A 262 -26.96 9.33 3.51
N ASP A 263 -26.33 8.62 4.44
CA ASP A 263 -26.10 9.07 5.81
C ASP A 263 -24.62 8.91 6.30
N PRO A 264 -23.62 9.39 5.53
CA PRO A 264 -22.22 9.32 5.93
C PRO A 264 -21.90 10.14 7.18
N GLU A 265 -22.65 11.20 7.46
CA GLU A 265 -22.41 12.10 8.58
C GLU A 265 -22.70 11.44 9.93
N ALA A 266 -23.73 10.58 10.01
CA ALA A 266 -24.06 9.85 11.24
C ALA A 266 -22.94 8.91 11.72
N LEU A 267 -22.11 8.42 10.79
CA LEU A 267 -20.99 7.53 11.12
C LEU A 267 -19.84 8.25 11.86
N GLY A 268 -19.76 9.58 11.70
CA GLY A 268 -18.77 10.45 12.35
C GLY A 268 -17.33 10.26 11.84
N GLY A 269 -16.52 11.32 11.92
CA GLY A 269 -15.11 11.29 11.48
C GLY A 269 -14.91 11.29 9.96
N LEU A 270 -15.99 11.42 9.18
CA LEU A 270 -15.94 11.63 7.74
C LEU A 270 -15.98 13.12 7.41
N VAL A 271 -15.20 13.53 6.41
CA VAL A 271 -15.18 14.88 5.88
C VAL A 271 -15.50 14.84 4.40
N LYS A 272 -16.61 15.46 4.00
CA LYS A 272 -16.95 15.65 2.59
C LYS A 272 -15.99 16.67 1.98
N VAL A 273 -15.44 16.35 0.82
CA VAL A 273 -14.64 17.27 0.02
C VAL A 273 -15.24 17.36 -1.38
N THR A 274 -15.33 18.58 -1.89
CA THR A 274 -15.77 18.86 -3.26
C THR A 274 -14.66 19.64 -3.96
N ALA A 275 -14.18 19.08 -5.07
CA ALA A 275 -13.14 19.67 -5.88
C ALA A 275 -13.68 20.87 -6.69
N PRO A 276 -12.82 21.85 -7.00
CA PRO A 276 -13.13 22.90 -7.97
C PRO A 276 -13.48 22.33 -9.35
N GLU A 277 -14.21 23.11 -10.14
CA GLU A 277 -14.54 22.75 -11.54
C GLU A 277 -13.28 22.42 -12.35
N GLY A 278 -13.33 21.31 -13.08
CA GLY A 278 -12.23 20.83 -13.93
C GLY A 278 -11.07 20.17 -13.18
N VAL A 279 -11.17 19.97 -11.86
CA VAL A 279 -10.15 19.30 -11.04
C VAL A 279 -10.71 18.00 -10.50
N HIS A 280 -10.01 16.89 -10.73
CA HIS A 280 -10.40 15.61 -10.14
C HIS A 280 -10.22 15.61 -8.62
N ILE A 281 -11.12 14.97 -7.88
CA ILE A 281 -11.12 14.96 -6.41
C ILE A 281 -9.82 14.42 -5.81
N ILE A 282 -9.20 13.41 -6.44
CA ILE A 282 -7.92 12.87 -5.99
C ILE A 282 -6.82 13.94 -6.07
N ASP A 283 -6.74 14.70 -7.18
CA ASP A 283 -5.77 15.77 -7.34
C ASP A 283 -6.04 16.92 -6.36
N HIS A 284 -7.30 17.32 -6.21
CA HIS A 284 -7.67 18.38 -5.27
C HIS A 284 -7.27 18.01 -3.83
N VAL A 285 -7.58 16.78 -3.40
CA VAL A 285 -7.30 16.36 -2.03
C VAL A 285 -5.79 16.22 -1.80
N SER A 286 -5.09 15.53 -2.70
CA SER A 286 -3.66 15.21 -2.55
C SER A 286 -2.74 16.42 -2.71
N ARG A 287 -3.09 17.39 -3.56
CA ARG A 287 -2.21 18.53 -3.90
C ARG A 287 -2.56 19.82 -3.16
N ASP A 288 -3.80 20.00 -2.72
CA ASP A 288 -4.26 21.27 -2.15
C ASP A 288 -4.95 21.11 -0.79
N TRP A 289 -5.99 20.27 -0.69
CA TRP A 289 -6.81 20.21 0.51
C TRP A 289 -6.03 19.77 1.75
N LEU A 290 -5.28 18.66 1.65
CA LEU A 290 -4.51 18.09 2.77
C LEU A 290 -3.44 19.04 3.29
N TRP A 291 -2.77 19.76 2.39
CA TRP A 291 -1.72 20.72 2.70
C TRP A 291 -2.23 21.87 3.59
N ARG A 292 -3.48 22.28 3.41
CA ARG A 292 -4.09 23.39 4.15
C ARG A 292 -4.65 23.01 5.51
N GLN A 293 -4.76 21.72 5.81
CA GLN A 293 -5.37 21.28 7.05
C GLN A 293 -4.40 21.42 8.24
N PRO A 294 -4.89 21.86 9.40
CA PRO A 294 -4.10 21.82 10.62
C PRO A 294 -3.79 20.35 10.98
N ARG A 295 -2.55 20.09 11.37
CA ARG A 295 -2.13 18.78 11.88
C ARG A 295 -2.19 18.76 13.41
N PRO A 296 -2.49 17.61 14.04
CA PRO A 296 -2.81 16.31 13.43
C PRO A 296 -4.20 16.27 12.76
N LEU A 297 -4.33 15.54 11.65
CA LEU A 297 -5.61 15.39 10.94
C LEU A 297 -6.63 14.58 11.75
N VAL A 298 -6.18 13.49 12.35
CA VAL A 298 -6.99 12.67 13.25
C VAL A 298 -6.85 13.25 14.67
N GLN A 299 -7.94 13.85 15.17
CA GLN A 299 -7.96 14.50 16.49
C GLN A 299 -8.38 13.55 17.63
N HIS A 300 -9.05 12.43 17.31
CA HIS A 300 -9.50 11.44 18.29
C HIS A 300 -9.14 10.03 17.83
N SER A 301 -8.43 9.28 18.66
CA SER A 301 -8.27 7.84 18.45
C SER A 301 -9.56 7.13 18.84
N LEU A 302 -10.27 6.61 17.83
CA LEU A 302 -11.52 5.84 17.89
C LEU A 302 -12.77 6.64 18.31
N PRO A 303 -13.81 6.70 17.46
CA PRO A 303 -15.17 7.08 17.88
C PRO A 303 -15.62 6.32 19.14
N ALA A 304 -16.36 6.98 20.03
CA ALA A 304 -16.85 6.35 21.27
C ALA A 304 -17.68 5.08 21.00
N SER A 305 -18.46 5.08 19.92
CA SER A 305 -19.22 3.93 19.42
C SER A 305 -18.35 2.70 19.10
N LEU A 306 -17.11 2.91 18.67
CA LEU A 306 -16.13 1.84 18.44
C LEU A 306 -15.42 1.44 19.73
N LYS A 307 -15.20 2.37 20.67
CA LYS A 307 -14.61 2.06 22.00
C LYS A 307 -15.52 1.17 22.86
N GLU A 308 -16.83 1.34 22.76
CA GLU A 308 -17.81 0.54 23.52
C GLU A 308 -17.88 -0.91 23.02
N ARG A 309 -17.64 -1.15 21.72
CA ARG A 309 -17.57 -2.49 21.11
C ARG A 309 -16.24 -3.22 21.35
N VAL A 310 -15.25 -2.53 21.94
CA VAL A 310 -13.89 -3.04 22.23
C VAL A 310 -13.75 -3.54 23.68
N ARG A 311 -14.79 -3.42 24.51
CA ARG A 311 -14.77 -4.06 25.84
C ARG A 311 -15.04 -5.56 25.71
N PRO A 312 -14.21 -6.42 26.35
CA PRO A 312 -14.31 -7.87 26.25
C PRO A 312 -15.62 -8.41 26.82
#